data_AF-A0A933Y4K3-F1
#
_entry.id   AF-A0A933Y4K3-F1
#
_cell.length_a   1.000
_cell.length_b   1.000
_cell.length_c   1.000
_cell.angle_alpha   90.00
_cell.angle_beta   90.00
_cell.angle_gamma   90.00
#
_symmetry.space_group_name_H-M   'P 1'
#
loop_
_entity.id
_entity.type
_entity.pdbx_description
1 polymer ?
#
loop_
_entity_poly.entity_id
_entity_poly.type
_entity_poly.pdbx_seq_one_letter_code
_entity_poly.pdbx_strand_id
1 'polypeptide(L)'
;MSSDRARSAFEVRGYRAGDEHAILAAYNRVFARVDPGFLPRTERAWRWAFVENPSGSRISLAVASDGRVVAQYAGLGQRVVVDGRRTQFSQSVDSFVDPDFASGLARATAFVRAGERYAATFGAPAGPDEVMWGLPVPAAWRIGKEKLGYEVLRTLTFLAAPRERLAGDPSAVRELASVPDGVERLTQRIAARRGMLVLRDRAHLVWRYERHPVHRYRFGAVVRGGELVGLAIARAAELADARGEVLADWLVPDDEPEAARALLAWLAGSTASAANAGSTANAGSTTNAGSAANGERGPSELVAFFADTAPEWLAFQRLGFRVRPSRYVQVGRSYVRALALADVRRRFWWTLGDTDLV
;
A
#
# COMPACT_ATOMS: atom_id res chain seq x y z
N MET A 1 29.07 -33.56 3.99
CA MET A 1 28.14 -33.25 2.88
C MET A 1 26.67 -33.56 3.16
N SER A 2 26.30 -34.37 4.18
CA SER A 2 24.90 -34.75 4.44
C SER A 2 24.10 -33.76 5.32
N SER A 3 24.70 -33.16 6.36
CA SER A 3 23.96 -32.29 7.31
C SER A 3 23.54 -30.93 6.72
N ASP A 4 24.36 -30.35 5.84
CA ASP A 4 24.10 -29.03 5.26
C ASP A 4 22.98 -29.04 4.20
N ARG A 5 22.85 -30.18 3.50
CA ARG A 5 21.75 -30.44 2.56
C ARG A 5 20.41 -30.66 3.28
N ALA A 6 20.45 -31.31 4.44
CA ALA A 6 19.27 -31.46 5.30
C ALA A 6 18.82 -30.12 5.93
N ARG A 7 19.77 -29.27 6.34
CA ARG A 7 19.48 -27.92 6.89
C ARG A 7 18.95 -26.91 5.86
N SER A 8 19.13 -27.19 4.56
CA SER A 8 18.67 -26.34 3.46
C SER A 8 17.48 -26.94 2.70
N ALA A 9 16.90 -28.05 3.18
CA ALA A 9 15.70 -28.64 2.60
C ALA A 9 14.45 -27.85 2.99
N PHE A 10 13.58 -27.58 2.01
CA PHE A 10 12.29 -26.92 2.21
C PHE A 10 11.26 -27.36 1.17
N GLU A 11 9.99 -27.30 1.57
CA GLU A 11 8.82 -27.43 0.70
C GLU A 11 8.30 -26.04 0.34
N VAL A 12 7.83 -25.85 -0.89
CA VAL A 12 7.10 -24.63 -1.27
C VAL A 12 5.62 -24.94 -1.42
N ARG A 13 4.78 -24.26 -0.64
CA ARG A 13 3.33 -24.50 -0.57
C ARG A 13 2.53 -23.23 -0.32
N GLY A 14 1.21 -23.34 -0.44
CA GLY A 14 0.30 -22.26 -0.05
C GLY A 14 0.18 -22.16 1.48
N TYR A 15 -0.33 -21.02 1.92
CA TYR A 15 -0.77 -20.80 3.30
C TYR A 15 -1.84 -21.81 3.72
N ARG A 16 -1.79 -22.24 4.98
CA ARG A 16 -2.78 -23.05 5.69
C ARG A 16 -3.07 -22.38 7.03
N ALA A 17 -4.31 -22.46 7.50
CA ALA A 17 -4.67 -21.98 8.83
C ALA A 17 -3.75 -22.61 9.90
N GLY A 18 -3.22 -21.78 10.79
CA GLY A 18 -2.19 -22.13 11.77
C GLY A 18 -0.77 -21.68 11.38
N ASP A 19 -0.51 -21.41 10.09
CA ASP A 19 0.80 -20.90 9.65
C ASP A 19 1.09 -19.48 10.16
N GLU A 20 0.08 -18.70 10.54
CA GLU A 20 0.21 -17.30 10.98
C GLU A 20 1.26 -17.13 12.08
N HIS A 21 1.38 -18.08 13.01
CA HIS A 21 2.37 -18.03 14.08
C HIS A 21 3.81 -18.14 13.54
N ALA A 22 4.06 -19.09 12.63
CA ALA A 22 5.38 -19.29 12.04
C ALA A 22 5.73 -18.15 11.07
N ILE A 23 4.74 -17.65 10.33
CA ILE A 23 4.87 -16.46 9.49
C ILE A 23 5.27 -15.26 10.34
N LEU A 24 4.52 -14.95 11.40
CA LEU A 24 4.78 -13.79 12.26
C LEU A 24 6.13 -13.89 12.96
N ALA A 25 6.53 -15.08 13.43
CA ALA A 25 7.83 -15.28 14.05
C ALA A 25 8.97 -14.99 13.06
N ALA A 26 8.89 -15.50 11.83
CA ALA A 26 9.89 -15.24 10.79
C ALA A 26 9.89 -13.77 10.36
N TYR A 27 8.70 -13.24 10.11
CA TYR A 27 8.47 -11.86 9.73
C TYR A 27 9.07 -10.87 10.74
N ASN A 28 8.70 -10.99 12.03
CA ASN A 28 9.19 -10.09 13.07
C ASN A 28 10.70 -10.19 13.26
N ARG A 29 11.29 -11.38 13.10
CA ARG A 29 12.75 -11.56 13.14
C ARG A 29 13.46 -10.90 11.96
N VAL A 30 12.93 -11.07 10.74
CA VAL A 30 13.57 -10.55 9.52
C VAL A 30 13.50 -9.03 9.47
N PHE A 31 12.30 -8.47 9.66
CA PHE A 31 12.10 -7.03 9.49
C PHE A 31 12.72 -6.20 10.62
N ALA A 32 12.81 -6.72 11.85
CA ALA A 32 13.56 -6.08 12.93
C ALA A 32 15.05 -5.89 12.63
N ARG A 33 15.64 -6.68 11.71
CA ARG A 33 17.07 -6.56 11.34
C ARG A 33 17.33 -5.49 10.28
N VAL A 34 16.31 -5.08 9.53
CA VAL A 34 16.45 -4.18 8.38
C VAL A 34 15.79 -2.82 8.59
N ASP A 35 15.03 -2.66 9.67
CA ASP A 35 14.37 -1.41 10.02
C ASP A 35 14.58 -1.11 11.52
N PRO A 36 15.42 -0.11 11.87
CA PRO A 36 15.66 0.29 13.25
C PRO A 36 14.40 0.82 13.98
N GLY A 37 13.40 1.30 13.22
CA GLY A 37 12.10 1.75 13.74
C GLY A 37 11.05 0.65 13.75
N PHE A 38 11.43 -0.60 13.50
CA PHE A 38 10.50 -1.72 13.38
C PHE A 38 9.68 -1.93 14.66
N LEU A 39 8.36 -1.97 14.49
CA LEU A 39 7.45 -2.47 15.50
C LEU A 39 6.99 -3.88 15.16
N PRO A 40 7.10 -4.84 16.10
CA PRO A 40 6.61 -6.19 15.88
C PRO A 40 5.14 -6.20 15.46
N ARG A 41 4.87 -6.88 14.36
CA ARG A 41 3.52 -7.07 13.88
C ARG A 41 2.80 -8.06 14.79
N THR A 42 1.59 -7.69 15.19
CA THR A 42 0.70 -8.54 15.97
C THR A 42 -0.11 -9.47 15.06
N GLU A 43 -0.61 -10.57 15.61
CA GLU A 43 -1.51 -11.46 14.88
C GLU A 43 -2.76 -10.73 14.38
N ARG A 44 -3.35 -9.86 15.20
CA ARG A 44 -4.49 -9.03 14.81
C ARG A 44 -4.20 -8.19 13.57
N ALA A 45 -3.04 -7.53 13.52
CA ALA A 45 -2.65 -6.73 12.36
C ALA A 45 -2.44 -7.59 11.11
N TRP A 46 -1.85 -8.78 11.26
CA TRP A 46 -1.67 -9.71 10.15
C TRP A 46 -3.02 -10.28 9.65
N ARG A 47 -3.92 -10.69 10.54
CA ARG A 47 -5.25 -11.20 10.18
C ARG A 47 -6.06 -10.13 9.46
N TRP A 48 -6.04 -8.90 9.96
CA TRP A 48 -6.64 -7.76 9.27
C TRP A 48 -6.11 -7.63 7.84
N ALA A 49 -4.78 -7.61 7.66
CA ALA A 49 -4.19 -7.40 6.35
C ALA A 49 -4.47 -8.54 5.36
N PHE A 50 -4.34 -9.80 5.79
CA PHE A 50 -4.38 -10.96 4.89
C PHE A 50 -5.70 -11.71 4.91
N VAL A 51 -6.24 -12.03 6.09
CA VAL A 51 -7.43 -12.87 6.23
C VAL A 51 -8.71 -12.06 6.01
N GLU A 52 -8.76 -10.82 6.52
CA GLU A 52 -9.95 -9.98 6.49
C GLU A 52 -10.03 -9.07 5.26
N ASN A 53 -9.01 -9.08 4.38
CA ASN A 53 -9.05 -8.33 3.14
C ASN A 53 -10.19 -8.87 2.25
N PRO A 54 -11.18 -8.04 1.85
CA PRO A 54 -12.32 -8.48 1.06
C PRO A 54 -11.94 -8.98 -0.34
N SER A 55 -10.72 -8.68 -0.80
CA SER A 55 -10.18 -9.17 -2.06
C SER A 55 -9.30 -10.42 -1.89
N GLY A 56 -9.08 -10.89 -0.65
CA GLY A 56 -8.32 -12.09 -0.30
C GLY A 56 -6.79 -11.90 -0.24
N SER A 57 -6.10 -12.85 0.38
CA SER A 57 -4.63 -12.91 0.44
C SER A 57 -4.02 -13.76 -0.68
N ARG A 58 -2.81 -13.40 -1.11
CA ARG A 58 -1.96 -14.26 -1.94
C ARG A 58 -0.73 -14.62 -1.13
N ILE A 59 -0.57 -15.88 -0.74
CA ILE A 59 0.54 -16.30 0.13
C ILE A 59 1.14 -17.60 -0.39
N SER A 60 2.46 -17.57 -0.61
CA SER A 60 3.29 -18.70 -0.96
C SER A 60 4.46 -18.76 0.03
N LEU A 61 4.67 -19.93 0.64
CA LEU A 61 5.64 -20.14 1.70
C LEU A 61 6.69 -21.16 1.28
N ALA A 62 7.94 -20.90 1.63
CA ALA A 62 8.95 -21.95 1.74
C ALA A 62 9.05 -22.36 3.21
N VAL A 63 8.81 -23.63 3.50
CA VAL A 63 8.73 -24.19 4.85
C VAL A 63 9.80 -25.28 5.01
N ALA A 64 10.67 -25.11 6.00
CA ALA A 64 11.69 -26.10 6.34
C ALA A 64 11.07 -27.34 6.98
N SER A 65 11.82 -28.44 7.03
CA SER A 65 11.37 -29.71 7.62
C SER A 65 11.01 -29.62 9.11
N ASP A 66 11.55 -28.64 9.82
CA ASP A 66 11.24 -28.33 11.22
C ASP A 66 9.99 -27.44 11.40
N GLY A 67 9.28 -27.14 10.31
CA GLY A 67 8.06 -26.32 10.31
C GLY A 67 8.30 -24.82 10.27
N ARG A 68 9.56 -24.34 10.29
CA ARG A 68 9.84 -22.90 10.18
C ARG A 68 9.52 -22.39 8.78
N VAL A 69 8.87 -21.22 8.70
CA VAL A 69 8.78 -20.44 7.47
C VAL A 69 10.13 -19.78 7.21
N VAL A 70 10.80 -20.21 6.15
CA VAL A 70 12.15 -19.73 5.78
C VAL A 70 12.13 -18.74 4.63
N ALA A 71 11.05 -18.71 3.85
CA ALA A 71 10.75 -17.62 2.94
C ALA A 71 9.24 -17.44 2.80
N GLN A 72 8.83 -16.20 2.54
CA GLN A 72 7.47 -15.85 2.20
C GLN A 72 7.50 -15.01 0.93
N TYR A 73 6.57 -15.31 0.04
CA TYR A 73 6.18 -14.39 -1.02
C TYR A 73 4.68 -14.12 -0.87
N ALA A 74 4.34 -12.89 -0.53
CA ALA A 74 2.97 -12.53 -0.17
C ALA A 74 2.47 -11.31 -0.95
N GLY A 75 1.15 -11.17 -0.97
CA GLY A 75 0.47 -10.04 -1.58
C GLY A 75 -0.96 -9.86 -1.09
N LEU A 76 -1.40 -8.60 -1.09
CA LEU A 76 -2.77 -8.21 -0.82
C LEU A 76 -3.55 -8.22 -2.13
N GLY A 77 -4.74 -8.81 -2.11
CA GLY A 77 -5.67 -8.69 -3.21
C GLY A 77 -6.19 -7.30 -3.41
N GLN A 78 -6.42 -6.96 -4.67
CA GLN A 78 -7.06 -5.73 -5.06
C GLN A 78 -8.08 -6.00 -6.16
N ARG A 79 -9.35 -5.81 -5.84
CA ARG A 79 -10.40 -5.71 -6.87
C ARG A 79 -10.16 -4.43 -7.66
N VAL A 80 -10.05 -4.54 -8.97
CA VAL A 80 -9.72 -3.42 -9.87
C VAL A 80 -10.81 -3.29 -10.93
N VAL A 81 -11.09 -2.06 -11.34
CA VAL A 81 -11.88 -1.75 -12.52
C VAL A 81 -10.91 -1.35 -13.64
N VAL A 82 -10.94 -2.06 -14.76
CA VAL A 82 -10.17 -1.77 -15.98
C VAL A 82 -11.18 -1.56 -17.10
N ASP A 83 -11.33 -0.33 -17.59
CA ASP A 83 -12.29 0.01 -18.66
C ASP A 83 -13.72 -0.47 -18.38
N GLY A 84 -14.19 -0.25 -17.15
CA GLY A 84 -15.50 -0.71 -16.68
C GLY A 84 -15.59 -2.20 -16.35
N ARG A 85 -14.61 -3.02 -16.76
CA ARG A 85 -14.54 -4.44 -16.42
C ARG A 85 -13.94 -4.63 -15.03
N ARG A 86 -14.60 -5.45 -14.20
CA ARG A 86 -14.07 -5.86 -12.90
C ARG A 86 -13.05 -6.99 -13.06
N THR A 87 -11.89 -6.85 -12.44
CA THR A 87 -10.82 -7.85 -12.39
C THR A 87 -10.08 -7.79 -11.05
N GLN A 88 -8.96 -8.51 -10.93
CA GLN A 88 -8.10 -8.54 -9.75
C GLN A 88 -6.66 -8.23 -10.13
N PHE A 89 -5.99 -7.46 -9.28
CA PHE A 89 -4.54 -7.37 -9.18
C PHE A 89 -4.10 -7.84 -7.79
N SER A 90 -2.80 -7.99 -7.60
CA SER A 90 -2.21 -8.06 -6.27
C SER A 90 -1.13 -7.04 -6.04
N GLN A 91 -1.11 -6.46 -4.84
CA GLN A 91 0.05 -5.73 -4.35
C GLN A 91 0.95 -6.71 -3.61
N SER A 92 2.14 -7.04 -4.13
CA SER A 92 3.13 -7.82 -3.39
C SER A 92 3.69 -7.02 -2.22
N VAL A 93 3.57 -7.60 -1.03
CA VAL A 93 3.95 -7.01 0.26
C VAL A 93 4.49 -8.13 1.15
N ASP A 94 5.22 -7.78 2.20
CA ASP A 94 5.70 -8.72 3.23
C ASP A 94 6.46 -9.95 2.69
N SER A 95 7.05 -9.84 1.51
CA SER A 95 7.89 -10.89 0.95
C SER A 95 9.27 -10.84 1.60
N PHE A 96 9.74 -11.97 2.10
CA PHE A 96 11.02 -12.07 2.80
C PHE A 96 11.69 -13.43 2.58
N VAL A 97 12.97 -13.48 2.92
CA VAL A 97 13.68 -14.72 3.16
C VAL A 97 14.44 -14.59 4.48
N ASP A 98 14.40 -15.64 5.30
CA ASP A 98 15.05 -15.67 6.60
C ASP A 98 16.58 -15.61 6.41
N PRO A 99 17.28 -14.60 6.94
CA PRO A 99 18.74 -14.52 6.83
C PRO A 99 19.46 -15.63 7.61
N ASP A 100 18.78 -16.32 8.53
CA ASP A 100 19.34 -17.46 9.24
C ASP A 100 19.11 -18.79 8.47
N PHE A 101 18.34 -18.74 7.38
CA PHE A 101 18.14 -19.88 6.50
C PHE A 101 19.24 -19.96 5.42
N ALA A 102 20.12 -20.94 5.60
CA ALA A 102 21.21 -21.31 4.68
C ALA A 102 22.10 -20.11 4.27
N SER A 103 23.06 -20.32 3.39
CA SER A 103 23.88 -19.23 2.81
C SER A 103 23.80 -19.25 1.29
N GLY A 104 24.10 -18.10 0.68
CA GLY A 104 24.24 -17.97 -0.77
C GLY A 104 23.01 -18.44 -1.56
N LEU A 105 23.24 -19.40 -2.47
CA LEU A 105 22.28 -19.84 -3.47
C LEU A 105 21.00 -20.43 -2.87
N ALA A 106 21.09 -21.26 -1.83
CA ALA A 106 19.92 -21.94 -1.25
C ALA A 106 18.87 -20.95 -0.71
N ARG A 107 19.34 -19.83 -0.13
CA ARG A 107 18.48 -18.74 0.35
C ARG A 107 17.75 -18.06 -0.80
N ALA A 108 18.48 -17.68 -1.85
CA ALA A 108 17.89 -17.09 -3.04
C ALA A 108 16.88 -18.05 -3.70
N THR A 109 17.19 -19.34 -3.76
CA THR A 109 16.30 -20.38 -4.29
C THR A 109 14.99 -20.48 -3.51
N ALA A 110 15.00 -20.37 -2.18
CA ALA A 110 13.75 -20.39 -1.40
C ALA A 110 12.83 -19.22 -1.75
N PHE A 111 13.38 -18.00 -1.84
CA PHE A 111 12.63 -16.82 -2.25
C PHE A 111 12.08 -16.93 -3.68
N VAL A 112 12.93 -17.34 -4.63
CA VAL A 112 12.55 -17.48 -6.05
C VAL A 112 11.46 -18.54 -6.20
N ARG A 113 11.62 -19.72 -5.62
CA ARG A 113 10.60 -20.78 -5.73
C ARG A 113 9.27 -20.39 -5.09
N ALA A 114 9.30 -19.65 -3.97
CA ALA A 114 8.09 -19.09 -3.38
C ALA A 114 7.40 -18.09 -4.34
N GLY A 115 8.15 -17.20 -4.98
CA GLY A 115 7.66 -16.25 -5.98
C GLY A 115 7.16 -16.89 -7.27
N GLU A 116 7.81 -17.95 -7.76
CA GLU A 116 7.35 -18.73 -8.91
C GLU A 116 6.03 -19.43 -8.62
N ARG A 117 5.90 -20.06 -7.45
CA ARG A 117 4.62 -20.65 -7.02
C ARG A 117 3.55 -19.57 -6.87
N TYR A 118 3.88 -18.41 -6.30
CA TYR A 118 2.96 -17.27 -6.22
C TYR A 118 2.42 -16.93 -7.61
N ALA A 119 3.31 -16.70 -8.59
CA ALA A 119 2.93 -16.38 -9.96
C ALA A 119 2.10 -17.48 -10.61
N ALA A 120 2.47 -18.75 -10.43
CA ALA A 120 1.75 -19.89 -10.99
C ALA A 120 0.37 -20.13 -10.37
N THR A 121 0.17 -19.73 -9.11
CA THR A 121 -1.08 -19.94 -8.37
C THR A 121 -2.04 -18.75 -8.55
N PHE A 122 -1.51 -17.53 -8.50
CA PHE A 122 -2.32 -16.31 -8.43
C PHE A 122 -2.31 -15.50 -9.72
N GLY A 123 -1.27 -15.63 -10.55
CA GLY A 123 -1.19 -14.96 -11.84
C GLY A 123 -2.11 -15.60 -12.88
N ALA A 124 -2.81 -14.77 -13.64
CA ALA A 124 -3.65 -15.21 -14.75
C ALA A 124 -2.84 -15.95 -15.85
N PRO A 125 -3.44 -16.91 -16.56
CA PRO A 125 -4.84 -17.33 -16.46
C PRO A 125 -5.13 -18.38 -15.37
N ALA A 126 -4.11 -18.91 -14.71
CA ALA A 126 -4.29 -19.96 -13.69
C ALA A 126 -4.92 -19.40 -12.40
N GLY A 127 -4.52 -18.18 -12.01
CA GLY A 127 -5.10 -17.44 -10.91
C GLY A 127 -5.86 -16.19 -11.34
N PRO A 128 -6.39 -15.43 -10.37
CA PRO A 128 -7.26 -14.28 -10.67
C PRO A 128 -6.51 -13.01 -11.06
N ASP A 129 -5.22 -12.88 -10.71
CA ASP A 129 -4.51 -11.61 -10.81
C ASP A 129 -3.94 -11.40 -12.21
N GLU A 130 -4.38 -10.33 -12.88
CA GLU A 130 -3.83 -9.96 -14.20
C GLU A 130 -2.49 -9.23 -14.10
N VAL A 131 -2.27 -8.52 -12.99
CA VAL A 131 -1.05 -7.78 -12.67
C VAL A 131 -0.71 -7.97 -11.20
N MET A 132 0.57 -8.19 -10.92
CA MET A 132 1.14 -7.98 -9.59
C MET A 132 1.99 -6.70 -9.61
N TRP A 133 1.91 -5.89 -8.57
CA TRP A 133 2.75 -4.70 -8.40
C TRP A 133 3.22 -4.56 -6.95
N GLY A 134 4.24 -3.76 -6.69
CA GLY A 134 4.73 -3.57 -5.32
C GLY A 134 5.85 -2.55 -5.22
N LEU A 135 6.33 -2.36 -3.99
CA LEU A 135 7.39 -1.40 -3.63
C LEU A 135 8.62 -2.14 -3.06
N PRO A 136 9.36 -2.92 -3.86
CA PRO A 136 10.41 -3.78 -3.36
C PRO A 136 11.58 -2.99 -2.77
N VAL A 137 12.16 -3.53 -1.70
CA VAL A 137 13.50 -3.13 -1.25
C VAL A 137 14.56 -3.48 -2.31
N PRO A 138 15.74 -2.82 -2.32
CA PRO A 138 16.75 -3.04 -3.36
C PRO A 138 17.18 -4.50 -3.54
N ALA A 139 17.24 -5.29 -2.46
CA ALA A 139 17.57 -6.71 -2.53
C ALA A 139 16.49 -7.52 -3.26
N ALA A 140 15.21 -7.29 -2.94
CA ALA A 140 14.09 -7.94 -3.60
C ALA A 140 13.95 -7.50 -5.07
N TRP A 141 14.23 -6.23 -5.38
CA TRP A 141 14.25 -5.72 -6.76
C TRP A 141 15.26 -6.46 -7.64
N ARG A 142 16.51 -6.63 -7.18
CA ARG A 142 17.56 -7.33 -7.94
C ARG A 142 17.14 -8.74 -8.34
N ILE A 143 16.67 -9.52 -7.35
CA ILE A 143 16.20 -10.89 -7.60
C ILE A 143 14.93 -10.88 -8.47
N GLY A 144 13.99 -9.98 -8.18
CA GLY A 144 12.72 -9.89 -8.90
C GLY A 144 12.88 -9.57 -10.38
N LYS A 145 13.78 -8.65 -10.71
CA LYS A 145 14.13 -8.30 -12.10
C LYS A 145 14.72 -9.50 -12.84
N GLU A 146 15.67 -10.20 -12.22
CA GLU A 146 16.42 -11.28 -12.88
C GLU A 146 15.64 -12.60 -12.98
N LYS A 147 14.80 -12.91 -11.99
CA LYS A 147 14.21 -14.25 -11.82
C LYS A 147 12.69 -14.27 -11.82
N LEU A 148 12.03 -13.18 -11.48
CA LEU A 148 10.57 -13.16 -11.27
C LEU A 148 9.81 -12.25 -12.24
N GLY A 149 10.51 -11.66 -13.22
CA GLY A 149 9.91 -10.86 -14.28
C GLY A 149 9.38 -9.51 -13.82
N TYR A 150 10.05 -8.88 -12.84
CA TYR A 150 9.69 -7.53 -12.44
C TYR A 150 10.16 -6.51 -13.48
N GLU A 151 9.30 -5.55 -13.79
CA GLU A 151 9.64 -4.35 -14.55
C GLU A 151 9.35 -3.11 -13.71
N VAL A 152 10.12 -2.05 -13.95
CA VAL A 152 9.88 -0.76 -13.28
C VAL A 152 8.66 -0.10 -13.90
N LEU A 153 7.71 0.31 -13.06
CA LEU A 153 6.63 1.21 -13.45
C LEU A 153 7.11 2.65 -13.31
N ARG A 154 7.51 3.07 -12.10
CA ARG A 154 7.94 4.45 -11.82
C ARG A 154 8.66 4.56 -10.49
N THR A 155 9.46 5.62 -10.33
CA THR A 155 9.87 6.10 -9.00
C THR A 155 8.72 6.88 -8.40
N LEU A 156 8.36 6.57 -7.15
CA LEU A 156 7.33 7.31 -6.45
C LEU A 156 7.86 8.65 -5.96
N THR A 157 7.07 9.68 -6.18
CA THR A 157 7.23 11.02 -5.64
C THR A 157 5.99 11.35 -4.84
N PHE A 158 6.11 12.26 -3.87
CA PHE A 158 4.97 12.73 -3.10
C PHE A 158 4.84 14.25 -3.20
N LEU A 159 3.66 14.74 -2.88
CA LEU A 159 3.33 16.15 -2.81
C LEU A 159 3.26 16.55 -1.35
N ALA A 160 3.90 17.66 -1.00
CA ALA A 160 3.83 18.25 0.33
C ALA A 160 3.53 19.76 0.26
N ALA A 161 2.68 20.25 1.15
CA ALA A 161 2.43 21.67 1.34
C ALA A 161 2.29 22.01 2.83
N PRO A 162 2.77 23.18 3.28
CA PRO A 162 2.38 23.73 4.58
C PRO A 162 0.86 23.91 4.63
N ARG A 163 0.24 23.49 5.73
CA ARG A 163 -1.23 23.44 5.85
C ARG A 163 -1.86 24.82 5.80
N GLU A 164 -1.13 25.84 6.26
CA GLU A 164 -1.56 27.23 6.27
C GLU A 164 -1.81 27.76 4.84
N ARG A 165 -1.14 27.21 3.82
CA ARG A 165 -1.36 27.58 2.41
C ARG A 165 -2.66 27.03 1.83
N LEU A 166 -3.21 26.03 2.48
CA LEU A 166 -4.43 25.33 2.06
C LEU A 166 -5.65 25.79 2.86
N ALA A 167 -5.50 26.85 3.66
CA ALA A 167 -6.59 27.46 4.39
C ALA A 167 -7.69 27.92 3.43
N GLY A 168 -8.94 27.71 3.85
CA GLY A 168 -10.13 28.03 3.08
C GLY A 168 -11.37 27.76 3.92
N ASP A 169 -12.53 27.70 3.27
CA ASP A 169 -13.79 27.38 3.94
C ASP A 169 -14.09 25.87 3.90
N PRO A 170 -14.04 25.16 5.05
CA PRO A 170 -14.40 23.75 5.12
C PRO A 170 -15.89 23.52 5.42
N SER A 171 -16.74 24.55 5.44
CA SER A 171 -18.15 24.47 5.90
C SER A 171 -19.01 23.43 5.19
N ALA A 172 -18.69 23.12 3.93
CA ALA A 172 -19.36 22.10 3.14
C ALA A 172 -18.95 20.66 3.51
N VAL A 173 -17.89 20.48 4.31
CA VAL A 173 -17.37 19.18 4.72
C VAL A 173 -18.00 18.73 6.04
N ARG A 174 -18.50 17.51 6.04
CA ARG A 174 -18.89 16.79 7.25
C ARG A 174 -17.82 15.78 7.60
N GLU A 175 -17.26 15.88 8.80
CA GLU A 175 -16.41 14.82 9.34
C GLU A 175 -17.28 13.65 9.84
N LEU A 176 -16.96 12.44 9.40
CA LEU A 176 -17.70 11.23 9.72
C LEU A 176 -16.81 10.24 10.46
N ALA A 177 -17.40 9.48 11.38
CA ALA A 177 -16.72 8.44 12.16
C ALA A 177 -16.66 7.08 11.45
N SER A 178 -17.41 6.92 10.36
CA SER A 178 -17.55 5.67 9.61
C SER A 178 -17.64 5.95 8.11
N VAL A 179 -17.48 4.90 7.31
CA VAL A 179 -17.62 4.99 5.85
C VAL A 179 -19.02 5.51 5.49
N PRO A 180 -19.14 6.60 4.70
CA PRO A 180 -20.44 7.14 4.29
C PRO A 180 -21.18 6.21 3.34
N ASP A 181 -22.49 6.42 3.23
CA ASP A 181 -23.28 5.82 2.15
C ASP A 181 -22.97 6.51 0.81
N GLY A 182 -23.24 5.81 -0.30
CA GLY A 182 -23.04 6.34 -1.65
C GLY A 182 -21.62 6.22 -2.20
N VAL A 183 -20.69 5.60 -1.48
CA VAL A 183 -19.30 5.37 -1.93
C VAL A 183 -19.23 4.55 -3.22
N GLU A 184 -20.15 3.61 -3.44
CA GLU A 184 -20.23 2.84 -4.69
C GLU A 184 -20.52 3.73 -5.89
N ARG A 185 -21.47 4.68 -5.75
CA ARG A 185 -21.84 5.62 -6.81
C ARG A 185 -20.70 6.60 -7.09
N LEU A 186 -20.06 7.12 -6.04
CA LEU A 186 -18.91 8.01 -6.15
C LEU A 186 -17.75 7.32 -6.89
N THR A 187 -17.43 6.10 -6.50
CA THR A 187 -16.38 5.29 -7.13
C THR A 187 -16.70 4.98 -8.60
N GLN A 188 -17.96 4.71 -8.93
CA GLN A 188 -18.39 4.53 -10.33
C GLN A 188 -18.20 5.81 -11.16
N ARG A 189 -18.55 6.99 -10.63
CA ARG A 189 -18.31 8.28 -11.31
C ARG A 189 -16.82 8.49 -11.62
N ILE A 190 -15.95 8.16 -10.67
CA ILE A 190 -14.50 8.27 -10.84
C ILE A 190 -14.01 7.23 -11.87
N ALA A 191 -14.45 5.98 -11.75
CA ALA A 191 -14.09 4.90 -12.68
C ALA A 191 -14.53 5.17 -14.12
N ALA A 192 -15.63 5.89 -14.34
CA ALA A 192 -16.07 6.26 -15.69
C ALA A 192 -15.10 7.22 -16.40
N ARG A 193 -14.26 7.96 -15.66
CA ARG A 193 -13.25 8.89 -16.19
C ARG A 193 -11.81 8.39 -16.02
N ARG A 194 -11.61 7.27 -15.35
CA ARG A 194 -10.30 6.67 -15.05
C ARG A 194 -10.21 5.30 -15.73
N GLY A 195 -9.16 5.06 -16.50
CA GLY A 195 -9.04 3.79 -17.24
C GLY A 195 -8.80 2.55 -16.36
N MET A 196 -8.16 2.74 -15.19
CA MET A 196 -7.77 1.63 -14.31
C MET A 196 -7.65 2.10 -12.86
N LEU A 197 -8.40 1.50 -11.92
CA LEU A 197 -8.33 1.83 -10.49
C LEU A 197 -8.70 0.67 -9.57
N VAL A 198 -8.21 0.67 -8.32
CA VAL A 198 -8.71 -0.24 -7.28
C VAL A 198 -10.12 0.18 -6.88
N LEU A 199 -11.05 -0.77 -6.75
CA LEU A 199 -12.44 -0.53 -6.41
C LEU A 199 -12.57 -0.07 -4.94
N ARG A 200 -13.04 1.16 -4.73
CA ARG A 200 -13.44 1.69 -3.41
C ARG A 200 -14.93 1.49 -3.17
N ASP A 201 -15.31 0.29 -2.77
CA ASP A 201 -16.64 0.02 -2.24
C ASP A 201 -16.65 0.06 -0.70
N ARG A 202 -17.83 -0.02 -0.10
CA ARG A 202 -17.96 -0.04 1.36
C ARG A 202 -17.12 -1.14 2.01
N ALA A 203 -17.09 -2.33 1.43
CA ALA A 203 -16.30 -3.44 1.97
C ALA A 203 -14.80 -3.12 2.03
N HIS A 204 -14.25 -2.52 0.97
CA HIS A 204 -12.86 -2.09 0.92
C HIS A 204 -12.57 -0.97 1.94
N LEU A 205 -13.39 0.09 1.97
CA LEU A 205 -13.15 1.23 2.85
C LEU A 205 -13.32 0.87 4.34
N VAL A 206 -14.30 0.02 4.67
CA VAL A 206 -14.50 -0.47 6.04
C VAL A 206 -13.31 -1.32 6.47
N TRP A 207 -12.83 -2.23 5.61
CA TRP A 207 -11.63 -3.01 5.88
C TRP A 207 -10.41 -2.11 6.05
N ARG A 208 -10.10 -1.27 5.06
CA ARG A 208 -8.83 -0.52 4.99
C ARG A 208 -8.71 0.52 6.09
N TYR A 209 -9.80 1.21 6.43
CA TYR A 209 -9.74 2.41 7.26
C TYR A 209 -10.52 2.28 8.57
N GLU A 210 -11.79 1.88 8.52
CA GLU A 210 -12.66 1.84 9.71
C GLU A 210 -12.23 0.75 10.71
N ARG A 211 -11.93 -0.45 10.20
CA ARG A 211 -11.51 -1.61 10.99
C ARG A 211 -9.99 -1.74 11.13
N HIS A 212 -9.23 -0.73 10.71
CA HIS A 212 -7.78 -0.76 10.82
C HIS A 212 -7.37 -0.93 12.30
N PRO A 213 -6.54 -1.93 12.65
CA PRO A 213 -6.29 -2.28 14.05
C PRO A 213 -5.31 -1.34 14.75
N VAL A 214 -4.44 -0.65 14.00
CA VAL A 214 -3.42 0.26 14.54
C VAL A 214 -3.79 1.73 14.33
N HIS A 215 -4.06 2.14 13.10
CA HIS A 215 -4.37 3.51 12.74
C HIS A 215 -5.85 3.87 12.85
N ARG A 216 -6.10 5.13 13.15
CA ARG A 216 -7.42 5.76 13.08
C ARG A 216 -7.41 6.80 11.98
N TYR A 217 -8.39 6.71 11.10
CA TYR A 217 -8.56 7.63 9.98
C TYR A 217 -9.80 8.48 10.21
N ARG A 218 -9.80 9.67 9.62
CA ARG A 218 -10.93 10.59 9.60
C ARG A 218 -11.48 10.66 8.18
N PHE A 219 -12.79 10.78 8.07
CA PHE A 219 -13.50 10.82 6.79
C PHE A 219 -14.11 12.21 6.61
N GLY A 220 -13.57 13.01 5.69
CA GLY A 220 -14.16 14.27 5.26
C GLY A 220 -15.09 14.02 4.08
N ALA A 221 -16.39 14.25 4.23
CA ALA A 221 -17.39 14.00 3.20
C ALA A 221 -18.10 15.29 2.78
N VAL A 222 -18.29 15.49 1.48
CA VAL A 222 -19.14 16.55 0.93
C VAL A 222 -20.40 15.90 0.37
N VAL A 223 -21.55 16.30 0.89
CA VAL A 223 -22.87 15.79 0.46
C VAL A 223 -23.68 16.95 -0.10
N ARG A 224 -24.16 16.82 -1.34
CA ARG A 224 -24.98 17.83 -2.01
C ARG A 224 -26.27 17.18 -2.51
N GLY A 225 -27.42 17.74 -2.14
CA GLY A 225 -28.72 17.17 -2.53
C GLY A 225 -28.95 15.74 -2.05
N GLY A 226 -28.32 15.33 -0.95
CA GLY A 226 -28.37 13.95 -0.44
C GLY A 226 -27.39 12.98 -1.09
N GLU A 227 -26.62 13.41 -2.09
CA GLU A 227 -25.61 12.58 -2.76
C GLU A 227 -24.19 12.89 -2.25
N LEU A 228 -23.39 11.84 -2.03
CA LEU A 228 -21.97 11.97 -1.75
C LEU A 228 -21.23 12.40 -3.03
N VAL A 229 -20.66 13.60 -3.03
CA VAL A 229 -19.97 14.19 -4.20
C VAL A 229 -18.46 14.30 -4.01
N GLY A 230 -17.96 14.11 -2.80
CA GLY A 230 -16.51 14.05 -2.53
C GLY A 230 -16.21 13.40 -1.19
N LEU A 231 -15.12 12.65 -1.13
CA LEU A 231 -14.63 12.00 0.08
C LEU A 231 -13.11 12.07 0.15
N ALA A 232 -12.56 12.55 1.26
CA ALA A 232 -11.14 12.48 1.59
C ALA A 232 -10.96 11.67 2.88
N ILE A 233 -9.94 10.80 2.89
CA ILE A 233 -9.60 9.98 4.05
C ILE A 233 -8.17 10.31 4.47
N ALA A 234 -7.98 10.69 5.73
CA ALA A 234 -6.68 11.15 6.19
C ALA A 234 -6.40 10.73 7.64
N ARG A 235 -5.11 10.77 8.00
CA ARG A 235 -4.65 10.59 9.38
C ARG A 235 -3.42 11.44 9.64
N ALA A 236 -3.16 11.73 10.91
CA ALA A 236 -1.85 12.22 11.31
C ALA A 236 -0.80 11.10 11.16
N ALA A 237 0.34 11.42 10.56
CA ALA A 237 1.46 10.50 10.41
C ALA A 237 2.77 11.24 10.16
N GLU A 238 3.87 10.47 10.27
CA GLU A 238 5.15 10.82 9.68
C GLU A 238 5.40 9.87 8.51
N LEU A 239 5.63 10.42 7.31
CA LEU A 239 5.81 9.63 6.10
C LEU A 239 6.78 10.35 5.15
N ALA A 240 7.82 9.63 4.71
CA ALA A 240 8.84 10.14 3.78
C ALA A 240 9.46 11.48 4.25
N ASP A 241 9.83 11.53 5.53
CA ASP A 241 10.44 12.68 6.22
C ASP A 241 9.51 13.91 6.36
N ALA A 242 8.26 13.80 5.90
CA ALA A 242 7.24 14.81 6.11
C ALA A 242 6.34 14.43 7.30
N ARG A 243 6.10 15.41 8.17
CA ARG A 243 5.29 15.26 9.38
C ARG A 243 4.03 16.09 9.28
N GLY A 244 2.88 15.48 9.54
CA GLY A 244 1.61 16.19 9.61
C GLY A 244 0.43 15.31 9.23
N GLU A 245 -0.43 15.81 8.37
CA GLU A 245 -1.60 15.10 7.87
C GLU A 245 -1.20 14.34 6.59
N VAL A 246 -1.46 13.04 6.54
CA VAL A 246 -1.29 12.23 5.34
C VAL A 246 -2.66 11.95 4.73
N LEU A 247 -2.82 12.35 3.48
CA LEU A 247 -3.96 12.01 2.64
C LEU A 247 -3.83 10.54 2.21
N ALA A 248 -4.64 9.68 2.84
CA ALA A 248 -4.67 8.25 2.55
C ALA A 248 -5.47 7.96 1.28
N ASP A 249 -6.65 8.54 1.12
CA ASP A 249 -7.50 8.35 -0.06
C ASP A 249 -8.16 9.66 -0.49
N TRP A 250 -8.40 9.78 -1.80
CA TRP A 250 -8.98 10.96 -2.43
C TRP A 250 -9.99 10.54 -3.50
N LEU A 251 -11.28 10.64 -3.15
CA LEU A 251 -12.39 10.27 -4.00
C LEU A 251 -13.19 11.53 -4.32
N VAL A 252 -12.64 12.36 -5.20
CA VAL A 252 -13.30 13.59 -5.68
C VAL A 252 -13.30 13.59 -7.20
N PRO A 253 -14.47 13.50 -7.86
CA PRO A 253 -14.58 13.63 -9.31
C PRO A 253 -13.99 14.95 -9.83
N ASP A 254 -13.39 14.92 -11.02
CA ASP A 254 -12.75 16.10 -11.63
C ASP A 254 -13.76 17.25 -11.90
N ASP A 255 -15.06 16.96 -11.96
CA ASP A 255 -16.16 17.91 -12.12
C ASP A 255 -16.71 18.49 -10.80
N GLU A 256 -16.04 18.25 -9.66
CA GLU A 256 -16.43 18.72 -8.33
C GLU A 256 -15.36 19.65 -7.68
N PRO A 257 -14.95 20.77 -8.32
CA PRO A 257 -13.87 21.61 -7.81
C PRO A 257 -14.21 22.33 -6.48
N GLU A 258 -15.49 22.61 -6.20
CA GLU A 258 -15.92 23.14 -4.92
C GLU A 258 -15.74 22.12 -3.80
N ALA A 259 -16.09 20.86 -4.04
CA ALA A 259 -15.89 19.78 -3.07
C ALA A 259 -14.40 19.57 -2.80
N ALA A 260 -13.56 19.59 -3.86
CA ALA A 260 -12.12 19.50 -3.73
C ALA A 260 -11.55 20.62 -2.85
N ARG A 261 -11.96 21.89 -3.08
CA ARG A 261 -11.52 23.04 -2.28
C ARG A 261 -11.93 22.93 -0.81
N ALA A 262 -13.19 22.55 -0.55
CA ALA A 262 -13.68 22.39 0.81
C ALA A 262 -12.95 21.27 1.56
N LEU A 263 -12.71 20.12 0.90
CA LEU A 263 -11.97 18.99 1.48
C LEU A 263 -10.51 19.34 1.77
N LEU A 264 -9.85 20.11 0.91
CA LEU A 264 -8.51 20.61 1.17
C LEU A 264 -8.47 21.57 2.37
N ALA A 265 -9.44 22.49 2.48
CA ALA A 265 -9.57 23.36 3.64
C ALA A 265 -9.80 22.56 4.94
N TRP A 266 -10.60 21.48 4.88
CA TRP A 266 -10.79 20.58 6.03
C TRP A 266 -9.51 19.84 6.40
N LEU A 267 -8.75 19.33 5.41
CA LEU A 267 -7.45 18.70 5.64
C LEU A 267 -6.42 19.67 6.25
N ALA A 268 -6.51 20.96 5.90
CA ALA A 268 -5.66 22.03 6.42
C ALA A 268 -6.00 22.40 7.87
N GLY A 269 -7.29 22.44 8.22
CA GLY A 269 -7.80 22.86 9.52
C GLY A 269 -7.68 21.84 10.65
N SER A 270 -7.31 20.58 10.35
CA SER A 270 -7.24 19.53 11.38
C SER A 270 -6.14 19.82 12.41
N THR A 271 -6.49 20.00 13.67
CA THR A 271 -5.50 20.26 14.73
C THR A 271 -4.97 18.96 15.34
N ALA A 272 -4.86 17.87 14.56
CA ALA A 272 -4.36 16.60 15.05
C ALA A 272 -2.95 16.78 15.64
N SER A 273 -2.92 16.99 16.97
CA SER A 273 -1.69 17.12 17.73
C SER A 273 -0.91 15.83 17.50
N ALA A 274 0.32 15.98 17.04
CA ALA A 274 1.24 14.88 16.78
C ALA A 274 1.63 14.09 18.07
N ALA A 275 0.87 14.23 19.16
CA ALA A 275 1.02 13.53 20.43
C ALA A 275 0.70 12.03 20.34
N ASN A 276 -0.04 11.59 19.31
CA ASN A 276 -0.30 10.17 19.03
C ASN A 276 0.42 9.65 17.77
N ALA A 277 1.37 10.41 17.23
CA ALA A 277 2.26 9.94 16.16
C ALA A 277 3.30 8.98 16.76
N GLY A 278 2.85 7.80 17.19
CA GLY A 278 3.73 6.66 17.28
C GLY A 278 4.32 6.46 15.90
N SER A 279 5.64 6.56 15.79
CA SER A 279 6.38 6.06 14.63
C SER A 279 6.04 4.58 14.53
N THR A 280 5.10 4.26 13.65
CA THR A 280 4.81 2.88 13.29
C THR A 280 4.90 2.85 11.79
N ALA A 281 6.14 2.76 11.30
CA ALA A 281 6.38 2.17 10.01
C ALA A 281 5.55 0.89 9.96
N ASN A 282 4.69 0.76 8.95
CA ASN A 282 4.08 -0.52 8.71
C ASN A 282 5.27 -1.45 8.45
N ALA A 283 5.47 -2.40 9.37
CA ALA A 283 6.38 -3.48 9.18
C ALA A 283 6.19 -3.95 7.72
N GLY A 284 7.26 -4.05 6.94
CA GLY A 284 7.19 -4.34 5.49
C GLY A 284 7.72 -3.21 4.63
N SER A 285 7.51 -1.95 5.04
CA SER A 285 8.16 -0.78 4.45
C SER A 285 9.42 -0.47 5.24
N THR A 286 10.59 -0.85 4.74
CA THR A 286 11.87 -0.53 5.39
C THR A 286 12.03 0.97 5.51
N THR A 287 11.72 1.54 6.69
CA THR A 287 12.11 2.89 7.06
C THR A 287 13.55 2.93 7.51
N ASN A 288 14.47 3.11 6.57
CA ASN A 288 15.73 3.79 6.91
C ASN A 288 15.37 5.24 7.26
N ALA A 289 15.04 5.48 8.52
CA ALA A 289 15.11 6.80 9.13
C ALA A 289 16.60 7.13 9.24
N GLY A 290 17.08 8.00 8.35
CA GLY A 290 18.34 8.70 8.59
C GLY A 290 18.17 9.50 9.88
N SER A 291 19.10 9.35 10.82
CA SER A 291 19.04 10.05 12.10
C SER A 291 19.05 11.57 11.87
N ALA A 292 17.92 12.23 12.11
CA ALA A 292 17.88 13.65 12.41
C ALA A 292 17.77 13.81 13.92
N ALA A 293 18.92 13.78 14.59
CA ALA A 293 19.05 14.27 15.95
C ALA A 293 18.78 15.78 15.97
N ASN A 294 17.95 16.24 16.93
CA ASN A 294 17.80 17.63 17.37
C ASN A 294 17.86 18.70 16.27
N GLY A 295 16.77 18.85 15.51
CA GLY A 295 16.48 20.05 14.71
C GLY A 295 15.12 20.61 15.12
N GLU A 296 14.96 21.93 15.08
CA GLU A 296 13.70 22.63 15.31
C GLU A 296 12.54 21.93 14.59
N ARG A 297 11.40 21.75 15.29
CA ARG A 297 10.24 21.06 14.74
C ARG A 297 9.70 21.87 13.56
N GLY A 298 9.92 21.39 12.34
CA GLY A 298 9.40 22.00 11.12
C GLY A 298 7.88 22.14 11.10
N PRO A 299 7.32 22.96 10.20
CA PRO A 299 5.89 23.22 10.11
C PRO A 299 5.10 21.95 9.77
N SER A 300 3.85 21.85 10.26
CA SER A 300 2.96 20.73 9.95
C SER A 300 2.57 20.78 8.47
N GLU A 301 2.76 19.67 7.75
CA GLU A 301 2.46 19.58 6.31
C GLU A 301 1.25 18.69 6.02
N LEU A 302 0.65 18.88 4.84
CA LEU A 302 -0.24 17.90 4.22
C LEU A 302 0.56 17.15 3.15
N VAL A 303 0.53 15.82 3.22
CA VAL A 303 1.26 14.91 2.33
C VAL A 303 0.27 14.10 1.50
N ALA A 304 0.50 14.03 0.19
CA ALA A 304 -0.32 13.24 -0.72
C ALA A 304 0.55 12.46 -1.72
N PHE A 305 0.13 11.23 -2.02
CA PHE A 305 0.73 10.41 -3.06
C PHE A 305 -0.29 10.17 -4.17
N PHE A 306 0.11 10.51 -5.39
CA PHE A 306 -0.63 10.22 -6.60
C PHE A 306 0.33 9.66 -7.65
N ALA A 307 -0.23 8.93 -8.62
CA ALA A 307 0.47 8.70 -9.87
C ALA A 307 0.87 10.03 -10.51
N ASP A 308 2.08 10.10 -11.10
CA ASP A 308 2.54 11.26 -11.89
C ASP A 308 1.68 11.53 -13.13
N THR A 309 0.82 10.56 -13.49
CA THR A 309 -0.17 10.64 -14.57
C THR A 309 -1.58 11.00 -14.11
N ALA A 310 -1.83 11.10 -12.81
CA ALA A 310 -3.16 11.44 -12.27
C ALA A 310 -3.41 12.96 -12.38
N PRO A 311 -4.63 13.43 -12.71
CA PRO A 311 -4.93 14.87 -12.75
C PRO A 311 -4.65 15.61 -11.44
N GLU A 312 -4.83 14.93 -10.31
CA GLU A 312 -4.54 15.43 -8.97
C GLU A 312 -3.06 15.82 -8.82
N TRP A 313 -2.14 15.14 -9.52
CA TRP A 313 -0.71 15.43 -9.47
C TRP A 313 -0.40 16.88 -9.86
N LEU A 314 -0.98 17.36 -10.96
CA LEU A 314 -0.81 18.74 -11.42
C LEU A 314 -1.73 19.70 -10.68
N ALA A 315 -2.97 19.29 -10.36
CA ALA A 315 -3.92 20.14 -9.65
C ALA A 315 -3.39 20.55 -8.26
N PHE A 316 -2.84 19.62 -7.50
CA PHE A 316 -2.28 19.91 -6.17
C PHE A 316 -1.03 20.79 -6.28
N GLN A 317 -0.18 20.61 -7.30
CA GLN A 317 0.97 21.52 -7.52
C GLN A 317 0.54 22.96 -7.78
N ARG A 318 -0.53 23.18 -8.55
CA ARG A 318 -1.10 24.53 -8.77
C ARG A 318 -1.63 25.16 -7.49
N LEU A 319 -1.99 24.35 -6.50
CA LEU A 319 -2.41 24.77 -5.16
C LEU A 319 -1.24 24.97 -4.19
N GLY A 320 0.00 24.91 -4.68
CA GLY A 320 1.20 25.22 -3.91
C GLY A 320 1.90 24.01 -3.28
N PHE A 321 1.43 22.79 -3.55
CA PHE A 321 2.18 21.59 -3.20
C PHE A 321 3.48 21.50 -4.00
N ARG A 322 4.54 21.05 -3.33
CA ARG A 322 5.83 20.79 -3.95
C ARG A 322 6.06 19.29 -4.08
N VAL A 323 6.59 18.92 -5.24
CA VAL A 323 7.04 17.56 -5.52
C VAL A 323 8.30 17.27 -4.71
N ARG A 324 8.30 16.16 -3.99
CA ARG A 324 9.45 15.64 -3.25
C ARG A 324 9.75 14.21 -3.66
N PRO A 325 11.04 13.83 -3.73
CA PRO A 325 11.42 12.46 -4.03
C PRO A 325 11.05 11.54 -2.87
N SER A 326 10.64 10.31 -3.18
CA SER A 326 10.64 9.23 -2.20
C SER A 326 11.69 8.19 -2.58
N ARG A 327 12.01 7.29 -1.65
CA ARG A 327 12.87 6.14 -1.93
C ARG A 327 12.15 4.97 -2.61
N TYR A 328 10.83 5.03 -2.73
CA TYR A 328 10.04 3.90 -3.22
C TYR A 328 10.07 3.85 -4.74
N VAL A 329 10.37 2.68 -5.29
CA VAL A 329 10.24 2.39 -6.71
C VAL A 329 9.08 1.42 -6.87
N GLN A 330 8.08 1.83 -7.63
CA GLN A 330 6.97 0.98 -8.02
C GLN A 330 7.42 0.06 -9.15
N VAL A 331 7.26 -1.23 -8.94
CA VAL A 331 7.51 -2.28 -9.94
C VAL A 331 6.23 -3.07 -10.16
N GLY A 332 6.19 -3.84 -11.24
CA GLY A 332 5.16 -4.84 -11.42
C GLY A 332 5.56 -5.97 -12.34
N ARG A 333 4.64 -6.90 -12.51
CA ARG A 333 4.65 -7.98 -13.49
C ARG A 333 3.25 -8.10 -14.04
N SER A 334 3.13 -8.07 -15.36
CA SER A 334 1.89 -8.47 -16.00
C SER A 334 1.87 -9.98 -16.22
N TYR A 335 0.73 -10.60 -15.96
CA TYR A 335 0.49 -12.01 -16.25
C TYR A 335 -0.31 -12.18 -17.55
N VAL A 336 -0.85 -11.10 -18.12
CA VAL A 336 -1.66 -11.11 -19.35
C VAL A 336 -1.11 -10.14 -20.39
N ARG A 337 -1.04 -10.59 -21.65
CA ARG A 337 -0.56 -9.74 -22.76
C ARG A 337 -1.39 -8.48 -22.96
N ALA A 338 -2.69 -8.53 -22.64
CA ALA A 338 -3.62 -7.42 -22.80
C ALA A 338 -3.29 -6.21 -21.91
N LEU A 339 -2.54 -6.42 -20.81
CA LEU A 339 -2.13 -5.35 -19.88
C LEU A 339 -0.62 -5.25 -19.79
N ALA A 340 0.02 -4.70 -20.83
CA ALA A 340 1.44 -4.38 -20.77
C ALA A 340 1.71 -3.37 -19.64
N LEU A 341 2.84 -3.51 -18.93
CA LEU A 341 3.14 -2.64 -17.78
C LEU A 341 3.31 -1.16 -18.16
N ALA A 342 3.71 -0.85 -19.40
CA ALA A 342 3.69 0.52 -19.91
C ALA A 342 2.27 1.12 -19.89
N ASP A 343 1.24 0.31 -20.12
CA ASP A 343 -0.15 0.74 -20.07
C ASP A 343 -0.66 0.89 -18.65
N VAL A 344 -0.35 -0.08 -17.78
CA VAL A 344 -0.58 0.01 -16.32
C VAL A 344 0.06 1.29 -15.77
N ARG A 345 1.30 1.59 -16.14
CA ARG A 345 2.01 2.81 -15.74
C ARG A 345 1.29 4.09 -16.19
N ARG A 346 0.60 4.10 -17.32
CA ARG A 346 -0.09 5.32 -17.77
C ARG A 346 -1.45 5.49 -17.09
N ARG A 347 -2.17 4.38 -16.91
CA ARG A 347 -3.61 4.40 -16.66
C ARG A 347 -4.00 4.01 -15.24
N PHE A 348 -3.14 3.30 -14.52
CA PHE A 348 -3.43 2.88 -13.15
C PHE A 348 -3.41 4.07 -12.21
N TRP A 349 -4.62 4.52 -11.87
CA TRP A 349 -4.88 5.52 -10.85
C TRP A 349 -4.91 4.83 -9.49
N TRP A 350 -4.10 5.37 -8.58
CA TRP A 350 -4.00 4.91 -7.21
C TRP A 350 -3.72 6.08 -6.28
N THR A 351 -4.05 5.85 -5.01
CA THR A 351 -3.78 6.74 -3.87
C THR A 351 -2.95 5.98 -2.85
N LEU A 352 -2.39 6.66 -1.85
CA LEU A 352 -1.58 6.01 -0.82
C LEU A 352 -2.31 4.80 -0.19
N GLY A 353 -3.64 4.88 -0.04
CA GLY A 353 -4.53 3.83 0.45
C GLY A 353 -4.43 2.47 -0.23
N ASP A 354 -4.02 2.46 -1.51
CA ASP A 354 -3.80 1.24 -2.29
C ASP A 354 -2.46 0.58 -2.01
N THR A 355 -1.60 1.23 -1.23
CA THR A 355 -0.28 0.73 -0.85
C THR A 355 -0.32 0.24 0.60
N ASP A 356 0.67 -0.55 1.01
CA ASP A 356 0.95 -0.95 2.38
C ASP A 356 1.59 0.16 3.24
N LEU A 357 1.74 1.37 2.69
CA LEU A 357 2.31 2.52 3.40
C LEU A 357 1.30 3.27 4.29
N VAL A 358 -0.02 3.00 4.19
CA VAL A 358 -1.03 3.66 5.05
C VAL A 358 -1.24 3.02 6.39
#